data_AF-A0A926ZEM6-F1
#
_entry.id   AF-A0A926ZEM6-F1
#
_cell.length_a   1.000
_cell.length_b   1.000
_cell.length_c   1.000
_cell.angle_alpha   90.00
_cell.angle_beta   90.00
_cell.angle_gamma   90.00
#
_symmetry.space_group_name_H-M   'P 1'
#
loop_
_entity.id
_entity.type
_entity.pdbx_description
1 polymer ?
#
loop_
_entity_poly.entity_id
_entity_poly.type
_entity_poly.pdbx_seq_one_letter_code
_entity_poly.pdbx_strand_id
1 'polypeptide(L)' 'MEELEREENAYREARLNFPKLIEAAIRGEEVVIEKDGQPVVKLVAVSPDEDKPFDEIFEGVRINRPVET' A
#
# COMPACT_ATOMS: atom_id res chain seq x y z
N MET A 1 -5.29 19.95 18.93
CA MET A 1 -6.50 19.28 18.39
C MET A 1 -6.50 19.22 16.85
N GLU A 2 -5.78 20.10 16.15
CA GLU A 2 -5.78 20.14 14.67
C GLU A 2 -4.94 19.03 13.98
N GLU A 3 -4.01 18.39 14.69
CA GLU A 3 -3.16 17.31 14.14
C GLU A 3 -3.92 15.98 13.94
N LEU A 4 -4.85 15.65 14.85
CA LEU A 4 -5.59 14.39 14.82
C LEU A 4 -6.60 14.32 13.66
N GLU A 5 -7.16 15.45 13.24
CA GLU A 5 -8.09 15.50 12.10
C GLU A 5 -7.37 15.38 10.74
N ARG A 6 -6.09 15.80 10.66
CA ARG A 6 -5.30 15.68 9.42
C ARG A 6 -4.95 14.22 9.12
N GLU A 7 -4.70 13.42 10.15
CA GLU A 7 -4.41 12.00 10.01
C GLU A 7 -5.61 11.18 9.53
N GLU A 8 -6.80 11.44 10.08
CA GLU A 8 -8.01 10.76 9.59
C GLU A 8 -8.32 11.14 8.13
N ASN A 9 -8.01 12.39 7.74
CA ASN A 9 -8.26 12.87 6.39
C ASN A 9 -7.40 12.14 5.35
N ALA A 10 -6.11 11.89 5.62
CA ALA A 10 -5.22 11.22 4.68
C ALA A 10 -5.70 9.79 4.31
N TYR A 11 -6.11 9.01 5.31
CA TYR A 11 -6.67 7.67 5.08
C TYR A 11 -7.98 7.71 4.28
N ARG A 12 -8.85 8.69 4.59
CA ARG A 12 -10.12 8.87 3.90
C ARG A 12 -9.92 9.31 2.45
N GLU A 13 -8.99 10.22 2.20
CA GLU A 13 -8.60 10.67 0.86
C GLU A 13 -7.99 9.52 0.05
N ALA A 14 -7.17 8.68 0.67
CA ALA A 14 -6.60 7.50 0.02
C ALA A 14 -7.69 6.48 -0.38
N ARG A 15 -8.71 6.26 0.46
CA ARG A 15 -9.87 5.42 0.11
C ARG A 15 -10.67 5.96 -1.08
N LEU A 16 -10.88 7.27 -1.13
CA LEU A 16 -11.63 7.92 -2.22
C LEU A 16 -10.85 7.94 -3.53
N ASN A 17 -9.52 8.13 -3.45
CA ASN A 17 -8.64 8.20 -4.61
C ASN A 17 -7.90 6.88 -4.89
N PHE A 18 -8.33 5.77 -4.28
CA PHE A 18 -7.64 4.48 -4.39
C PHE A 18 -7.35 4.05 -5.84
N PRO A 19 -8.27 4.23 -6.82
CA PRO A 19 -7.97 3.91 -8.22
C PRO A 19 -6.77 4.70 -8.78
N LYS A 20 -6.64 5.99 -8.43
CA LYS A 20 -5.51 6.82 -8.87
C LYS A 20 -4.21 6.41 -8.21
N LEU A 21 -4.26 5.99 -6.94
CA LEU A 21 -3.10 5.47 -6.22
C LEU A 21 -2.60 4.15 -6.83
N ILE A 22 -3.53 3.30 -7.30
CA ILE A 22 -3.16 2.11 -8.08
C ILE A 22 -2.49 2.50 -9.40
N GLU A 23 -3.04 3.47 -10.14
CA GLU A 23 -2.41 3.94 -11.38
C GLU A 23 -1.01 4.51 -11.14
N ALA A 24 -0.80 5.26 -10.05
CA ALA A 24 0.51 5.73 -9.64
C ALA A 24 1.47 4.56 -9.34
N ALA A 25 0.99 3.56 -8.59
CA ALA A 25 1.75 2.36 -8.32
C ALA A 25 2.15 1.61 -9.60
N ILE A 26 1.22 1.43 -10.55
CA ILE A 26 1.45 0.79 -11.85
C ILE A 26 2.50 1.55 -12.68
N ARG A 27 2.58 2.87 -12.55
CA ARG A 27 3.61 3.70 -13.21
C ARG A 27 5.00 3.54 -12.60
N GLY A 28 5.13 2.79 -11.51
CA GLY A 28 6.38 2.57 -10.79
C GLY A 28 6.57 3.46 -9.55
N GLU A 29 5.52 4.16 -9.11
CA GLU A 29 5.58 5.00 -7.91
C GLU A 29 5.28 4.17 -6.65
N GLU A 30 6.11 4.30 -5.61
CA GLU A 30 5.84 3.64 -4.33
C GLU A 30 4.85 4.48 -3.52
N VAL A 31 3.63 3.98 -3.32
CA VAL A 31 2.59 4.70 -2.57
C VAL A 31 2.41 4.07 -1.20
N VAL A 32 2.59 4.86 -0.14
CA VAL A 32 2.35 4.44 1.25
C VAL A 32 1.07 5.11 1.74
N ILE A 33 0.12 4.30 2.23
CA ILE A 33 -1.10 4.77 2.87
C ILE A 33 -0.91 4.65 4.38
N GLU A 34 -1.02 5.77 5.05
CA GLU A 34 -0.93 5.88 6.50
C GLU A 34 -2.32 5.95 7.12
N LYS A 35 -2.43 5.44 8.35
CA LYS A 35 -3.62 5.55 9.19
C LYS A 35 -3.15 5.73 10.63
N ASP A 36 -3.68 6.74 11.32
CA ASP A 36 -3.27 7.07 12.69
C ASP A 36 -1.74 7.27 12.80
N GLY A 37 -1.16 7.97 11.80
CA GLY A 37 0.26 8.31 11.74
C GLY A 37 1.19 7.12 11.50
N GLN A 38 0.62 5.96 11.14
CA GLN A 38 1.38 4.73 10.90
C GLN A 38 1.17 4.22 9.49
N PRO A 39 2.22 3.80 8.77
CA PRO A 39 2.09 3.18 7.46
C PRO A 39 1.39 1.83 7.60
N VAL A 40 0.19 1.72 7.03
CA VAL A 40 -0.64 0.50 7.12
C VAL A 40 -0.70 -0.27 5.82
N VAL A 41 -0.48 0.39 4.67
CA VAL A 41 -0.48 -0.25 3.35
C VAL A 41 0.62 0.36 2.50
N LYS A 42 1.36 -0.49 1.78
CA LYS A 42 2.29 -0.08 0.72
C LYS A 42 1.76 -0.64 -0.61
N LEU A 43 1.56 0.23 -1.59
CA LEU A 43 1.22 -0.12 -2.97
C LEU A 43 2.45 0.04 -3.85
N VAL A 44 2.67 -0.98 -4.67
CA VAL A 44 3.88 -1.19 -5.45
C VAL A 44 3.45 -1.98 -6.67
N ALA A 45 3.93 -1.59 -7.86
CA ALA A 45 3.71 -2.38 -9.05
C ALA A 45 4.31 -3.78 -8.87
N VAL A 46 3.55 -4.79 -9.29
CA VAL A 46 4.09 -6.13 -9.48
C VAL A 46 4.58 -6.21 -10.92
N SER A 47 5.89 -6.18 -11.11
CA SER A 47 6.51 -6.36 -12.42
C SER A 47 6.64 -7.84 -12.75
N PRO A 48 6.07 -8.35 -13.86
CA PRO A 48 6.18 -9.76 -14.23
C PRO A 48 7.60 -10.15 -14.67
N ASP A 49 8.45 -9.16 -14.98
CA ASP A 49 9.84 -9.35 -15.42
C ASP A 49 10.86 -9.45 -14.28
N GLU A 50 10.45 -9.23 -13.02
CA GLU A 50 11.31 -9.53 -11.88
C GLU A 50 11.18 -11.02 -11.53
N ASP A 51 12.15 -11.82 -11.96
CA ASP A 51 12.30 -13.25 -11.65
C ASP A 51 12.64 -13.52 -10.15
N LYS A 52 12.39 -12.53 -9.28
CA LYS A 52 12.62 -12.64 -7.85
C LYS A 52 11.38 -13.24 -7.18
N PRO A 53 11.55 -14.11 -6.17
CA PRO A 53 10.43 -14.60 -5.40
C PRO A 53 9.71 -13.43 -4.74
N PHE A 54 8.38 -13.49 -4.68
CA PHE A 54 7.52 -12.43 -4.13
C PHE A 54 7.94 -12.00 -2.71
N ASP A 55 8.41 -12.95 -1.89
CA ASP A 55 8.95 -12.70 -0.55
C ASP A 55 10.24 -11.85 -0.53
N GLU A 56 11.04 -11.87 -1.60
CA GLU A 56 12.24 -11.04 -1.77
C GLU A 56 11.91 -9.64 -2.31
N ILE A 57 10.91 -9.54 -3.19
CA ILE A 57 10.45 -8.26 -3.75
C ILE A 57 9.79 -7.41 -2.65
N PHE A 58 9.10 -8.07 -1.72
CA PHE A 58 8.34 -7.44 -0.64
C PHE A 58 8.78 -7.91 0.74
N GLU A 59 10.09 -7.81 1.02
CA GLU A 59 10.65 -8.14 2.33
C GLU A 59 9.84 -7.50 3.47
N GLY A 60 9.27 -8.34 4.34
CA GLY A 60 8.48 -7.91 5.49
C GLY A 60 6.97 -7.78 5.26
N VAL A 61 6.46 -8.02 4.05
CA VAL A 61 5.00 -8.02 3.78
C VAL A 61 4.41 -9.39 4.14
N ARG A 62 3.69 -9.46 5.27
CA ARG A 62 2.93 -10.65 5.65
C ARG A 62 1.54 -10.62 5.01
N ILE A 63 1.39 -11.25 3.84
CA ILE A 63 0.06 -11.49 3.28
C ILE A 63 -0.54 -12.69 4.01
N ASN A 64 -1.71 -12.52 4.62
CA ASN A 64 -2.43 -13.62 5.26
C ASN A 64 -2.89 -14.59 4.16
N ARG A 65 -2.04 -15.56 3.80
CA ARG A 65 -2.41 -16.60 2.82
C ARG A 65 -3.55 -17.40 3.44
N PRO A 66 -4.74 -17.47 2.82
CA PRO A 66 -5.76 -18.40 3.28
C PRO A 66 -5.15 -19.81 3.20
N VAL A 67 -5.20 -20.54 4.30
CA VAL A 67 -4.91 -21.98 4.27
C VAL A 67 -5.98 -22.64 3.43
N GLU A 68 -5.58 -23.21 2.29
CA GLU A 68 -6.44 -24.10 1.52
C GLU A 68 -6.74 -25.32 2.41
N THR A 69 -8.01 -25.45 2.84
CA THR A 69 -8.56 -26.61 3.56
C THR A 69 -8.93 -27.71 2.58
#